data_AF-A2T746-F1
#
_entry.id   AF-A2T746-F1
#
_cell.length_a   1.000
_cell.length_b   1.000
_cell.length_c   1.000
_cell.angle_alpha   90.00
_cell.angle_beta   90.00
_cell.angle_gamma   90.00
#
_symmetry.space_group_name_H-M   'P 1'
#
loop_
_entity.id
_entity.type
_entity.pdbx_description
1 polymer ?
#
loop_
_entity_poly.entity_id
_entity_poly.type
_entity_poly.pdbx_seq_one_letter_code
_entity_poly.pdbx_strand_id
1 'polypeptide(L)' 'MDSAITLWQFLLQLLQKPQNKHMICWTSNDGQFKLLQAEEVARLWGIRKNKPNMNYDKLSRALRYYYVK' A
#
# COMPACT_ATOMS: atom_id res chain seq x y z
N MET A 1 8.48 17.59 3.18
CA MET A 1 8.50 16.91 1.87
C MET A 1 9.24 15.58 2.08
N ASP A 2 8.54 14.53 2.53
CA ASP A 2 9.20 13.23 2.79
C ASP A 2 9.44 12.50 1.48
N SER A 3 10.60 12.80 0.88
CA SER A 3 11.08 12.27 -0.40
C SER A 3 11.40 10.77 -0.35
N ALA A 4 11.50 10.18 0.85
CA ALA A 4 12.02 8.82 1.07
C ALA A 4 10.98 7.77 1.51
N ILE A 5 9.67 8.01 1.37
CA ILE A 5 8.69 6.98 1.77
C ILE A 5 8.86 5.70 0.94
N THR A 6 8.90 4.57 1.64
CA THR A 6 8.89 3.22 1.08
C THR A 6 7.46 2.68 0.99
N LEU A 7 7.26 1.59 0.22
CA LEU A 7 5.91 1.02 0.04
C LEU A 7 5.32 0.51 1.37
N TRP A 8 6.11 -0.16 2.22
CA TRP A 8 5.60 -0.70 3.48
C TRP A 8 5.17 0.43 4.46
N GLN A 9 5.94 1.52 4.52
CA GLN A 9 5.58 2.69 5.33
C GLN A 9 4.28 3.33 4.84
N PHE A 10 4.11 3.42 3.51
CA PHE A 10 2.88 3.92 2.92
C PHE A 10 1.67 3.04 3.25
N LEU A 11 1.79 1.72 3.12
CA LEU A 11 0.71 0.79 3.46
C LEU A 11 0.35 0.86 4.94
N LEU A 12 1.36 0.95 5.82
CA LEU A 12 1.15 1.14 7.26
C LEU A 12 0.41 2.45 7.58
N GLN A 13 0.77 3.56 6.91
CA GLN A 13 0.06 4.83 7.06
C GLN A 13 -1.40 4.74 6.60
N LEU A 14 -1.69 3.96 5.55
CA LEU A 14 -3.08 3.73 5.13
C LEU A 14 -3.84 2.91 6.16
N LEU A 15 -3.23 1.85 6.69
CA LEU A 15 -3.81 0.95 7.69
C LEU A 15 -4.11 1.61 9.04
N GLN A 16 -3.39 2.65 9.42
CA GLN A 16 -3.60 3.41 10.66
C GLN A 16 -4.84 4.32 10.62
N LYS A 17 -5.41 4.56 9.45
CA LYS A 17 -6.47 5.54 9.23
C LYS A 17 -7.82 4.83 9.03
N PRO A 18 -8.79 4.94 9.96
CA PRO A 18 -10.08 4.23 9.86
C PRO A 18 -10.87 4.52 8.58
N GLN A 19 -10.71 5.72 8.00
CA GLN A 19 -11.34 6.09 6.73
C GLN A 19 -10.93 5.19 5.57
N ASN A 20 -9.76 4.54 5.64
CA ASN A 20 -9.22 3.69 4.58
C ASN A 20 -9.68 2.22 4.67
N LYS A 21 -10.45 1.85 5.71
CA LYS A 21 -10.90 0.47 5.95
C LYS A 21 -11.63 -0.17 4.76
N HIS A 22 -12.25 0.63 3.90
CA HIS A 22 -12.94 0.16 2.70
C HIS A 22 -12.00 -0.34 1.59
N MET A 23 -10.72 0.06 1.61
CA MET A 23 -9.71 -0.32 0.60
C MET A 23 -8.55 -1.14 1.17
N ILE A 24 -8.19 -0.96 2.44
CA ILE A 24 -7.13 -1.72 3.12
C ILE A 24 -7.44 -1.84 4.61
N CYS A 25 -7.32 -3.05 5.17
CA CYS A 25 -7.60 -3.30 6.58
C CYS A 25 -6.72 -4.41 7.16
N TRP A 26 -6.49 -4.35 8.47
CA TRP A 26 -5.95 -5.48 9.24
C TRP A 26 -6.96 -6.62 9.27
N THR A 27 -6.48 -7.85 9.14
CA THR A 27 -7.28 -9.08 9.26
C THR A 27 -6.99 -9.82 10.57
N SER A 28 -5.92 -9.44 11.27
CA SER A 28 -5.49 -10.01 12.54
C SER A 28 -4.60 -9.01 13.29
N ASN A 29 -4.23 -9.35 14.53
CA ASN A 29 -3.36 -8.53 15.38
C ASN A 29 -1.86 -8.82 15.18
N ASP A 30 -1.50 -9.84 14.39
CA ASP A 30 -0.10 -10.24 14.12
C ASP A 30 0.49 -9.59 12.86
N GLY A 31 -0.19 -8.57 12.33
CA GLY A 31 0.26 -7.81 11.17
C GLY A 31 -0.23 -8.35 9.82
N GLN A 32 -1.15 -9.31 9.80
CA GLN A 32 -1.83 -9.67 8.56
C GLN A 32 -2.84 -8.57 8.16
N PHE A 33 -2.82 -8.21 6.88
CA PHE A 33 -3.74 -7.25 6.31
C PHE A 33 -4.21 -7.70 4.92
N LYS A 34 -5.30 -7.09 4.44
CA LYS A 34 -5.87 -7.34 3.13
C LYS A 34 -6.08 -6.05 2.36
N LEU A 35 -5.77 -6.09 1.06
CA LEU A 35 -6.18 -5.08 0.09
C LEU A 35 -7.57 -5.43 -0.42
N LEU A 36 -8.59 -4.67 -0.01
CA LEU A 36 -9.97 -4.84 -0.46
C LEU A 36 -10.20 -4.16 -1.82
N GLN A 37 -9.57 -2.99 -2.02
CA GLN A 37 -9.57 -2.28 -3.30
C GLN A 37 -8.14 -2.03 -3.73
N ALA A 38 -7.52 -3.08 -4.29
CA ALA A 38 -6.10 -3.09 -4.59
C ALA A 38 -5.67 -2.01 -5.60
N GLU A 39 -6.51 -1.74 -6.60
CA GLU A 39 -6.26 -0.68 -7.59
C GLU A 39 -6.32 0.72 -6.97
N GLU A 40 -7.22 0.97 -6.02
CA GLU A 40 -7.29 2.27 -5.35
C GLU A 40 -6.05 2.52 -4.49
N VAL A 41 -5.57 1.49 -3.78
CA VAL A 41 -4.31 1.57 -3.03
C VAL A 41 -3.13 1.84 -3.97
N ALA A 42 -3.11 1.20 -5.15
CA ALA A 42 -2.07 1.44 -6.14
C ALA A 42 -2.14 2.86 -6.75
N ARG A 43 -3.33 3.38 -7.00
CA ARG A 43 -3.55 4.76 -7.46
C ARG A 43 -3.02 5.77 -6.44
N LEU A 44 -3.33 5.58 -5.16
CA LEU A 44 -2.81 6.43 -4.07
C LEU A 44 -1.29 6.34 -3.93
N TRP A 45 -0.71 5.15 -4.14
CA TRP A 45 0.74 4.99 -4.19
C TRP A 45 1.35 5.75 -5.38
N GLY A 46 0.70 5.69 -6.54
CA GLY A 46 1.06 6.46 -7.73
C GLY A 46 1.09 7.97 -7.44
N ILE A 47 0.05 8.50 -6.80
CA ILE A 47 0.01 9.90 -6.37
C ILE A 47 1.16 10.22 -5.41
N ARG A 48 1.38 9.37 -4.39
CA ARG A 48 2.40 9.59 -3.36
C ARG A 48 3.83 9.65 -3.91
N LYS A 49 4.10 8.97 -5.04
CA LYS A 49 5.43 8.90 -5.69
C LYS A 49 5.50 9.63 -7.03
N ASN A 50 4.46 10.38 -7.41
CA ASN A 50 4.34 11.04 -8.72
C ASN A 50 4.56 10.06 -9.90
N LYS A 51 3.87 8.92 -9.85
CA LYS A 51 3.87 7.87 -10.87
C LYS A 51 2.43 7.64 -11.37
N PRO A 52 1.95 8.41 -12.36
CA PRO A 52 0.56 8.36 -12.81
C PRO A 52 0.14 7.01 -13.39
N ASN A 53 1.10 6.23 -13.90
CA ASN A 53 0.86 4.90 -14.48
C ASN A 53 1.01 3.76 -13.45
N MET A 54 0.91 4.04 -12.15
CA MET A 54 0.93 3.00 -11.10
C MET A 54 -0.38 2.22 -11.10
N ASN A 55 -0.30 0.90 -10.96
CA ASN A 55 -1.43 -0.02 -10.88
C ASN A 55 -1.10 -1.18 -9.93
N TYR A 56 -2.08 -2.04 -9.63
CA TYR A 56 -1.85 -3.13 -8.69
C TYR A 56 -0.81 -4.14 -9.15
N ASP A 57 -0.70 -4.43 -10.45
CA ASP A 57 0.34 -5.35 -10.97
C ASP A 57 1.76 -4.89 -10.62
N LYS A 58 2.03 -3.59 -10.80
CA LYS A 58 3.33 -2.98 -10.47
C LYS A 58 3.54 -2.91 -8.96
N LEU A 59 2.52 -2.52 -8.20
CA LEU A 59 2.60 -2.46 -6.73
C LEU A 59 2.82 -3.85 -6.13
N SER A 60 2.08 -4.86 -6.59
CA SER A 60 2.21 -6.24 -6.13
C SER A 60 3.59 -6.82 -6.44
N ARG A 61 4.20 -6.42 -7.57
CA ARG A 61 5.59 -6.79 -7.88
C ARG A 61 6.58 -6.24 -6.86
N ALA A 62 6.37 -5.02 -6.38
CA ALA A 62 7.16 -4.43 -5.31
C ALA A 62 6.93 -5.14 -3.96
N LEU A 63 5.68 -5.53 -3.66
CA LEU A 63 5.37 -6.33 -2.48
C LEU A 63 6.11 -7.67 -2.45
N ARG A 64 6.18 -8.36 -3.59
CA ARG A 64 6.89 -9.65 -3.70
C ARG A 64 8.38 -9.56 -3.36
N TYR A 65 9.01 -8.40 -3.50
CA TYR A 65 10.41 -8.22 -3.08
C TYR A 65 10.59 -8.21 -1.56
N TYR A 66 9.53 -8.01 -0.77
CA TYR A 66 9.63 -8.13 0.69
C TYR A 66 9.69 -9.58 1.18
N TYR A 67 9.27 -10.56 0.38
CA TYR A 67 9.34 -11.98 0.76
C TYR A 67 10.75 -12.57 0.69
N VAL A 68 11.60 -11.97 -0.14
CA VAL A 68 12.96 -12.45 -0.41
C VAL A 68 13.98 -11.67 0.45
N LYS A 69 13.52 -10.74 1.28
CA LYS A 69 14.35 -9.96 2.19
C LYS A 69 14.43 -10.56 3.57
#